data_AF-A0A245ZLV9-F1
#
_entry.id   AF-A0A245ZLV9-F1
#
_cell.length_a   1.000
_cell.length_b   1.000
_cell.length_c   1.000
_cell.angle_alpha   90.00
_cell.angle_beta   90.00
_cell.angle_gamma   90.00
#
_symmetry.space_group_name_H-M   'P 1'
#
loop_
_entity.id
_entity.type
_entity.pdbx_description
1 polymer ?
#
loop_
_entity_poly.entity_id
_entity_poly.type
_entity_poly.pdbx_seq_one_letter_code
_entity_poly.pdbx_strand_id
1 'polypeptide(L)'
;MVDSIGPRPLDRKVGGVTRVGTVSAPPTVTKQPQAVQAPTVAARLSASAPVDIARVEKIKQAIAKGDYPLSPTTIADALVAARYEWMSHDEA
;
A
#
# COMPACT_ATOMS: atom_id res chain seq x y z
N MET A 1 -26.91 -34.44 -19.46
CA MET A 1 -27.60 -33.23 -19.97
C MET A 1 -27.34 -32.13 -18.94
N VAL A 2 -26.76 -31.01 -19.35
CA VAL A 2 -26.28 -29.93 -18.46
C VAL A 2 -27.41 -28.92 -18.23
N ASP A 3 -27.68 -28.59 -16.96
CA ASP A 3 -28.68 -27.59 -16.60
C ASP A 3 -28.12 -26.16 -16.77
N SER A 4 -28.91 -25.27 -17.36
CA SER A 4 -28.47 -23.90 -17.68
C SER A 4 -28.53 -23.01 -16.44
N ILE A 5 -27.38 -22.51 -15.99
CA ILE A 5 -27.28 -21.53 -14.88
C ILE A 5 -27.34 -20.11 -15.47
N GLY A 6 -28.48 -19.74 -16.04
CA GLY A 6 -28.78 -18.36 -16.45
C GLY A 6 -29.36 -17.54 -15.30
N PRO A 7 -29.14 -16.21 -15.25
CA PRO A 7 -29.63 -15.37 -14.17
C PRO A 7 -31.17 -15.31 -14.20
N ARG A 8 -31.81 -15.84 -13.14
CA ARG A 8 -33.26 -15.70 -12.94
C ARG A 8 -33.54 -14.37 -12.23
N PRO A 9 -34.25 -13.41 -12.85
CA PRO A 9 -34.74 -12.26 -12.11
C PRO A 9 -35.86 -12.72 -11.17
N LEU A 10 -35.67 -12.51 -9.86
CA LEU A 10 -36.74 -12.67 -8.88
C LEU A 10 -37.74 -11.53 -9.10
N ASP A 11 -39.00 -11.85 -9.42
CA ASP A 11 -40.11 -10.90 -9.52
C ASP A 11 -40.39 -10.31 -8.12
N ARG A 12 -39.61 -9.30 -7.73
CA ARG A 12 -39.86 -8.54 -6.51
C ARG A 12 -40.87 -7.45 -6.84
N LYS A 13 -42.14 -7.69 -6.50
CA LYS A 13 -43.19 -6.66 -6.51
C LYS A 13 -42.81 -5.56 -5.52
N VAL A 14 -42.22 -4.47 -6.00
CA VAL A 14 -41.96 -3.25 -5.22
C VAL A 14 -43.22 -2.38 -5.31
N GLY A 15 -43.89 -2.17 -4.17
CA GLY A 15 -45.00 -1.22 -4.07
C GLY A 15 -44.53 0.20 -4.40
N GLY A 16 -45.31 0.92 -5.20
CA GLY A 16 -44.96 2.25 -5.68
C GLY A 16 -44.84 3.26 -4.55
N VAL A 17 -43.64 3.84 -4.38
CA VAL A 17 -43.41 4.99 -3.51
C VAL A 17 -43.47 6.25 -4.38
N THR A 18 -44.42 7.13 -4.11
CA THR A 18 -44.55 8.43 -4.76
C THR A 18 -43.43 9.38 -4.29
N ARG A 19 -42.78 10.04 -5.25
CA ARG A 19 -41.66 10.95 -4.99
C ARG A 19 -42.19 12.28 -4.46
N VAL A 20 -41.71 12.71 -3.29
CA VAL A 20 -41.97 14.06 -2.74
C VAL A 20 -41.29 15.11 -3.63
N GLY A 21 -41.96 16.24 -3.86
CA GLY A 21 -41.59 17.30 -4.80
C GLY A 21 -40.19 17.89 -4.59
N THR A 22 -39.56 18.29 -5.69
CA THR A 22 -38.18 18.80 -5.74
C THR A 22 -38.07 20.18 -5.13
N VAL A 23 -37.17 20.34 -4.14
CA VAL A 23 -36.66 21.65 -3.71
C VAL A 23 -35.64 22.15 -4.73
N SER A 24 -35.74 23.42 -5.13
CA SER A 24 -34.85 24.08 -6.08
C SER A 24 -33.41 24.15 -5.55
N ALA A 25 -32.43 23.70 -6.35
CA ALA A 25 -31.02 23.66 -5.98
C ALA A 25 -30.26 24.93 -6.44
N PRO A 26 -29.31 25.46 -5.65
CA PRO A 26 -28.42 26.55 -6.08
C PRO A 26 -27.42 26.08 -7.15
N PRO A 27 -26.83 27.01 -7.95
CA PRO A 27 -25.99 26.65 -9.09
C PRO A 27 -24.74 25.90 -8.64
N THR A 28 -24.59 24.68 -9.17
CA THR A 28 -23.43 23.81 -8.98
C THR A 28 -22.24 24.31 -9.79
N VAL A 29 -21.13 24.61 -9.10
CA VAL A 29 -19.80 24.60 -9.71
C VAL A 29 -19.46 23.14 -10.01
N THR A 30 -19.43 22.78 -11.29
CA THR A 30 -19.00 21.46 -11.76
C THR A 30 -17.51 21.29 -11.48
N LYS A 31 -17.16 20.78 -10.29
CA LYS A 31 -15.83 20.22 -10.06
C LYS A 31 -15.82 18.83 -10.68
N GLN A 32 -15.22 18.74 -11.86
CA GLN A 32 -15.00 17.48 -12.56
C GLN A 32 -14.36 16.46 -11.61
N PRO A 33 -14.89 15.22 -11.49
CA PRO A 33 -14.22 14.20 -10.71
C PRO A 33 -12.90 13.88 -11.41
N GLN A 34 -11.79 14.36 -10.83
CA GLN A 34 -10.48 13.85 -11.16
C GLN A 34 -10.51 12.37 -10.80
N ALA A 35 -10.43 11.51 -11.82
CA ALA A 35 -10.26 10.09 -11.63
C ALA A 35 -8.97 9.90 -10.82
N VAL A 36 -9.12 9.59 -9.54
CA VAL A 36 -8.00 9.20 -8.68
C VAL A 36 -7.57 7.84 -9.20
N GLN A 37 -6.52 7.81 -10.02
CA GLN A 37 -5.90 6.57 -10.46
C GLN A 37 -5.45 5.85 -9.19
N ALA A 38 -6.11 4.73 -8.89
CA ALA A 38 -5.70 3.88 -7.79
C ALA A 38 -4.24 3.47 -8.06
N PRO A 39 -3.31 3.68 -7.11
CA PRO A 39 -1.92 3.30 -7.33
C PRO A 39 -1.90 1.81 -7.67
N THR A 40 -1.31 1.49 -8.83
CA THR A 40 -1.15 0.11 -9.27
C THR A 40 -0.38 -0.66 -8.21
N VAL A 41 -0.60 -1.97 -8.14
CA VAL A 41 0.08 -2.85 -7.16
C VAL A 41 1.60 -2.66 -7.25
N ALA A 42 2.14 -2.48 -8.47
CA ALA A 42 3.54 -2.13 -8.73
C ALA A 42 3.98 -0.81 -8.05
N ALA A 43 3.18 0.27 -8.13
CA ALA A 43 3.52 1.53 -7.48
C ALA A 43 3.55 1.44 -5.93
N ARG A 44 2.74 0.55 -5.35
CA ARG A 44 2.75 0.27 -3.90
C ARG A 44 3.98 -0.56 -3.49
N LEU A 45 4.44 -1.45 -4.35
CA LEU A 45 5.65 -2.26 -4.15
C LEU A 45 6.95 -1.46 -4.36
N SER A 46 6.91 -0.41 -5.19
CA SER A 46 8.04 0.52 -5.39
C SER A 46 8.14 1.61 -4.32
N ALA A 47 7.18 1.70 -3.39
CA ALA A 47 7.27 2.62 -2.27
C ALA A 47 8.40 2.14 -1.34
N SER A 48 9.44 2.97 -1.20
CA SER A 48 10.57 2.69 -0.31
C SER A 48 10.08 2.29 1.08
N ALA A 49 10.71 1.27 1.67
CA ALA A 49 10.37 0.81 3.01
C ALA A 49 10.38 1.99 4.00
N PRO A 50 9.41 2.10 4.93
CA PRO A 50 9.41 3.17 5.92
C PRO A 50 10.71 3.15 6.75
N VAL A 51 11.58 4.14 6.55
CA VAL A 51 12.81 4.28 7.33
C VAL A 51 12.53 5.13 8.57
N ASP A 52 12.85 4.58 9.74
CA ASP A 52 12.80 5.34 10.99
C ASP A 52 14.01 6.28 11.11
N ILE A 53 13.82 7.51 10.66
CA ILE A 53 14.81 8.59 10.73
C ILE A 53 15.23 8.93 12.17
N ALA A 54 14.33 8.85 13.15
CA ALA A 54 14.67 9.15 14.54
C ALA A 54 15.62 8.08 15.11
N ARG A 55 15.40 6.81 14.75
CA ARG A 55 16.31 5.72 15.10
C ARG A 55 17.68 5.90 14.46
N VAL A 56 17.74 6.29 13.18
CA VAL A 56 19.01 6.53 12.48
C VAL A 56 19.82 7.63 13.16
N GLU A 57 19.20 8.75 13.52
CA GLU A 57 19.88 9.84 14.24
C GLU A 57 20.40 9.40 15.61
N LYS A 58 19.63 8.62 16.37
CA LYS A 58 20.10 8.05 17.65
C LYS A 58 21.31 7.15 17.48
N ILE A 59 21.31 6.30 16.45
CA ILE A 59 22.45 5.42 16.14
C ILE A 59 23.67 6.25 15.77
N LYS A 60 23.53 7.25 14.89
CA LYS A 60 24.63 8.16 14.49
C LYS A 60 25.23 8.87 15.70
N GLN A 61 24.41 9.35 16.63
CA GLN A 61 24.87 9.98 17.86
C GLN A 61 25.60 9.00 18.78
N ALA A 62 25.13 7.75 18.92
CA ALA A 62 25.79 6.72 19.71
C ALA A 62 27.16 6.34 19.13
N ILE A 63 27.28 6.27 17.80
CA ILE A 63 28.55 6.03 17.11
C ILE A 63 29.51 7.19 17.36
N ALA A 64 29.06 8.44 17.22
CA ALA A 64 29.90 9.62 17.46
C ALA A 64 30.42 9.71 18.90
N LYS A 65 29.64 9.24 19.87
CA LYS A 65 30.03 9.17 21.29
C LYS A 65 30.92 7.98 21.63
N GLY A 66 31.02 6.99 20.74
CA GLY A 66 31.75 5.74 20.99
C GLY A 66 30.97 4.71 21.83
N ASP A 67 29.72 4.98 22.19
CA ASP A 67 28.86 4.09 22.99
C ASP A 67 28.11 3.06 22.16
N TYR A 68 28.30 3.05 20.84
CA TYR A 68 27.67 2.05 19.99
C TYR A 68 28.35 0.69 20.19
N PRO A 69 27.62 -0.35 20.64
CA PRO A 69 28.22 -1.64 20.95
C PRO A 69 28.69 -2.33 19.67
N LEU A 70 30.00 -2.45 19.50
CA LEU A 70 30.63 -3.20 18.42
C LEU A 70 31.04 -4.58 18.95
N SER A 71 30.38 -5.63 18.46
CA SER A 71 30.76 -7.02 18.74
C SER A 71 31.45 -7.62 17.52
N PRO A 72 32.68 -8.18 17.64
CA PRO A 72 33.36 -8.83 16.53
C PRO A 72 32.53 -9.94 15.87
N THR A 73 31.75 -10.67 16.66
CA THR A 73 30.87 -11.74 16.17
C THR A 73 29.75 -11.19 15.29
N THR A 74 29.12 -10.07 15.71
CA THR A 74 28.05 -9.43 14.92
C THR A 74 28.57 -8.85 13.62
N ILE A 75 29.80 -8.32 13.62
CA ILE A 75 30.45 -7.82 12.40
C ILE A 75 30.72 -8.97 11.44
N ALA A 76 31.26 -10.09 11.93
CA ALA A 76 31.51 -11.27 11.11
C ALA A 76 30.22 -11.81 10.48
N ASP A 77 29.15 -11.91 11.27
CA ASP A 77 27.83 -12.35 10.79
C ASP A 77 27.28 -11.42 9.69
N ALA A 78 27.38 -10.09 9.89
CA ALA A 78 26.98 -9.11 8.89
C ALA A 78 27.79 -9.22 7.59
N LEU A 79 29.11 -9.47 7.67
CA LEU A 79 29.96 -9.67 6.49
C LEU A 79 29.60 -10.96 5.73
N VAL A 80 29.31 -12.04 6.45
CA VAL A 80 28.86 -13.30 5.86
C VAL A 80 27.51 -13.11 5.16
N ALA A 81 26.54 -12.48 5.83
CA ALA A 81 25.24 -12.17 5.25
C ALA A 81 25.36 -11.31 3.99
N ALA A 82 26.18 -10.25 4.02
CA ALA A 82 26.41 -9.39 2.85
C ALA A 82 27.01 -10.16 1.67
N ARG A 83 27.90 -11.13 1.93
CA ARG A 83 28.45 -11.99 0.88
C ARG A 83 27.38 -12.89 0.25
N TYR A 84 26.53 -13.51 1.07
CA TYR A 84 25.44 -14.33 0.57
C TYR A 84 24.46 -13.50 -0.25
N GLU A 85 24.08 -12.31 0.23
CA GLU A 85 23.18 -11.41 -0.48
C GLU A 85 23.72 -11.03 -1.85
N TRP A 86 25.00 -10.68 -1.96
CA TRP A 86 25.64 -10.42 -3.25
C TRP A 86 25.53 -11.64 -4.17
N MET A 87 25.92 -12.83 -3.70
CA MET A 87 25.93 -14.04 -4.50
C MET A 87 24.51 -14.46 -4.97
N SER A 88 23.48 -14.18 -4.17
CA SER A 88 22.08 -14.44 -4.54
C SER A 88 21.50 -13.45 -5.56
N HIS A 89 22.11 -12.27 -5.72
CA HIS A 89 21.70 -11.25 -6.70
C HIS A 89 22.52 -11.30 -8.01
N ASP A 90 23.51 -12.20 -8.12
CA ASP A 90 24.38 -12.39 -9.31
C ASP A 90 23.84 -13.44 -10.30
N GLU A 91 22.73 -14.13 -9.99
CA GLU A 91 22.08 -15.03 -10.94
C GLU A 91 21.34 -14.23 -12.05
N ALA A 92 21.94 -14.18 -13.23
CA ALA A 92 21.40 -13.63 -14.48
C ALA A 92 21.08 -14.73 -15.49
#